data_AF-A0AAX7T539-F1
#
_entry.id   AF-A0AAX7T539-F1
#
_cell.length_a   1.000
_cell.length_b   1.000
_cell.length_c   1.000
_cell.angle_alpha   90.00
_cell.angle_beta   90.00
_cell.angle_gamma   90.00
#
_symmetry.space_group_name_H-M   'P 1'
#
loop_
_entity.id
_entity.type
_entity.pdbx_description
1 polymer ?
#
loop_
_entity_poly.entity_id
_entity_poly.type
_entity_poly.pdbx_seq_one_letter_code
_entity_poly.pdbx_strand_id
1 'polypeptide(L)'
;MLKVLVYSHNYKTWIIMLPLTQQEFYPLYCCTEVDVNLPNYEIMCMIRDFRASLDYRPLTTNDLIEEHRICVCVRARPLNKKELSTKDLDVITIPSKDVVMVHEPKQKVDLTRYLENQTFRFDYAFDENSTNEMVYRFTAQPLVETIFERGMATCFAYGQTGSGKTHTMGGDFSGKNQDCSKGIYALSARDVFLMLKKPNYKKLDLQVFATFFEIYSGKVFDLLNRKAKLRVLEDGKQQVQVVGLQEREVKCTEDVLKLIEVGNSCRTSGQTSANAHSSRSHAVFQIILRRRGKMHGKFSLIDLAGNERGADTSSADRQTRLEGAEINKSLLALKECIRALGRNKPHTPFRASKLTQVLRDSFIGENSRTCMIATISPGMASFICVLRLSFSSKRLHNIT
;
A
#
# COMPACT_ATOMS: atom_id res chain seq x y z
N MET A 1 -0.97 -0.21 45.90
CA MET A 1 -2.14 -0.78 46.60
C MET A 1 -1.65 -1.74 47.67
N LEU A 2 -2.30 -1.76 48.84
CA LEU A 2 -2.00 -2.66 49.96
C LEU A 2 -3.06 -3.76 50.01
N LYS A 3 -2.66 -5.00 50.36
CA LYS A 3 -3.61 -6.10 50.60
C LYS A 3 -4.11 -6.00 52.04
N VAL A 4 -5.42 -5.96 52.23
CA VAL A 4 -6.04 -5.86 53.56
C VAL A 4 -6.52 -7.25 53.97
N LEU A 5 -5.91 -7.81 55.01
CA LEU A 5 -6.35 -9.06 55.63
C LEU A 5 -7.04 -8.74 56.94
N VAL A 6 -8.26 -9.24 57.08
CA VAL A 6 -9.10 -9.07 58.28
C VAL A 6 -9.20 -10.41 58.98
N TYR A 7 -8.71 -10.49 60.22
CA TYR A 7 -8.79 -11.70 61.03
C TYR A 7 -9.63 -11.41 62.28
N SER A 8 -10.57 -12.30 62.60
CA SER A 8 -11.45 -12.16 63.77
C SER A 8 -11.37 -13.41 64.62
N HIS A 9 -11.00 -13.25 65.89
CA HIS A 9 -11.00 -14.32 66.88
C HIS A 9 -11.33 -13.74 68.26
N ASN A 10 -12.26 -14.39 68.99
CA ASN A 10 -12.71 -13.97 70.33
C ASN A 10 -13.11 -12.48 70.40
N TYR A 11 -14.03 -12.07 69.51
CA TYR A 11 -14.66 -10.74 69.51
C TYR A 11 -13.73 -9.53 69.31
N LYS A 12 -12.51 -9.76 68.83
CA LYS A 12 -11.59 -8.69 68.38
C LYS A 12 -11.19 -8.91 66.93
N THR A 13 -11.27 -7.83 66.14
CA THR A 13 -10.92 -7.82 64.72
C THR A 13 -9.60 -7.10 64.50
N TRP A 14 -8.67 -7.74 63.80
CA TRP A 14 -7.36 -7.19 63.44
C TRP A 14 -7.30 -6.96 61.93
N ILE A 15 -6.79 -5.80 61.52
CA ILE A 15 -6.61 -5.42 60.12
C ILE A 15 -5.12 -5.26 59.85
N ILE A 16 -4.58 -6.12 58.99
CA ILE A 16 -3.17 -6.08 58.60
C ILE A 16 -3.08 -5.64 57.14
N MET A 17 -2.29 -4.58 56.88
CA MET A 17 -2.02 -4.07 55.53
C MET A 17 -0.61 -4.46 55.10
N LEU A 18 -0.50 -5.28 54.05
CA LEU A 18 0.78 -5.73 53.51
C LEU A 18 1.05 -5.10 52.13
N PRO A 19 2.32 -4.75 51.81
CA PRO A 19 2.73 -4.37 50.46
C PRO A 19 2.59 -5.57 49.50
N LEU A 20 1.99 -5.37 48.34
CA LEU A 20 1.92 -6.39 47.28
C LEU A 20 3.32 -6.66 46.72
N THR A 21 3.69 -7.93 46.58
CA THR A 21 4.91 -8.34 45.86
C THR A 21 4.70 -8.28 44.35
N GLN A 22 5.78 -8.13 43.58
CA GLN A 22 5.75 -7.95 42.11
C GLN A 22 5.03 -9.09 41.36
N GLN A 23 4.92 -10.28 41.98
CA GLN A 23 4.18 -11.44 41.46
C GLN A 23 2.65 -11.32 41.62
N GLU A 24 2.15 -10.55 42.58
CA GLU A 24 0.71 -10.34 42.80
C GLU A 24 0.14 -9.15 41.99
N PHE A 25 1.00 -8.33 41.39
CA PHE A 25 0.59 -7.18 40.57
C PHE A 25 0.12 -7.57 39.16
N TYR A 26 0.66 -8.65 38.60
CA TYR A 26 0.43 -9.08 37.21
C TYR A 26 -1.04 -9.46 36.87
N PRO A 27 -1.85 -10.06 37.77
CA PRO A 27 -3.23 -10.43 37.44
C PRO A 27 -4.24 -9.29 37.58
N LEU A 28 -3.96 -8.24 38.38
CA LEU A 28 -4.96 -7.26 38.81
C LEU A 28 -5.21 -6.12 37.81
N TYR A 29 -4.33 -5.91 36.83
CA TYR A 29 -4.52 -4.92 35.76
C TYR A 29 -5.12 -5.50 34.47
N CYS A 30 -5.36 -6.81 34.41
CA CYS A 30 -5.93 -7.48 33.25
C CYS A 30 -7.46 -7.65 33.38
N CYS A 31 -8.19 -6.60 33.74
CA CYS A 31 -9.67 -6.60 33.71
C CYS A 31 -10.20 -5.98 32.41
N THR A 32 -9.95 -6.67 31.32
CA THR A 32 -10.91 -6.84 30.21
C THR A 32 -10.91 -8.34 29.96
N GLU A 33 -12.08 -8.98 29.90
CA GLU A 33 -12.25 -10.43 29.70
C GLU A 33 -11.46 -10.92 28.46
N VAL A 34 -10.20 -11.31 28.65
CA VAL A 34 -9.40 -11.93 27.58
C VAL A 34 -9.11 -13.35 28.02
N ASP A 35 -9.60 -14.30 27.22
CA ASP A 35 -9.44 -15.73 27.40
C ASP A 35 -7.95 -16.12 27.50
N VAL A 36 -7.52 -16.47 28.71
CA VAL A 36 -6.15 -16.88 29.04
C VAL A 36 -5.72 -18.17 28.34
N ASN A 37 -6.67 -18.93 27.77
CA ASN A 37 -6.38 -20.16 27.03
C ASN A 37 -6.01 -19.91 25.56
N LEU A 38 -5.90 -18.64 25.14
CA LEU A 38 -5.52 -18.31 23.78
C LEU A 38 -4.06 -18.71 23.49
N PRO A 39 -3.76 -19.42 22.38
CA PRO A 39 -2.40 -19.89 22.06
C PRO A 39 -1.34 -18.79 22.05
N ASN A 40 -1.75 -17.56 21.70
CA ASN A 40 -0.89 -16.39 21.58
C ASN A 40 -1.12 -15.35 22.71
N TYR A 41 -1.79 -15.72 23.81
CA TYR A 41 -2.13 -14.81 24.90
C TYR A 41 -0.90 -14.06 25.46
N GLU A 42 0.18 -14.80 25.76
CA GLU A 42 1.42 -14.21 26.29
C GLU A 42 2.02 -13.16 25.35
N ILE A 43 2.05 -13.45 24.04
CA ILE A 43 2.58 -12.55 23.02
C ILE A 43 1.70 -11.30 22.93
N MET A 44 0.38 -11.48 22.99
CA MET A 44 -0.58 -10.37 22.99
C MET A 44 -0.35 -9.44 24.20
N CYS A 45 -0.12 -9.99 25.40
CA CYS A 45 0.21 -9.22 26.59
C CYS A 45 1.52 -8.44 26.40
N MET A 46 2.59 -9.08 25.90
CA MET A 46 3.85 -8.41 25.62
C MET A 46 3.69 -7.24 24.63
N ILE A 47 2.89 -7.40 23.58
CA ILE A 47 2.62 -6.33 22.60
C ILE A 47 1.83 -5.20 23.27
N ARG A 48 0.81 -5.53 24.09
CA ARG A 48 0.01 -4.54 24.80
C ARG A 48 0.86 -3.69 25.75
N ASP A 49 1.70 -4.34 26.55
CA ASP A 49 2.60 -3.66 27.49
C ASP A 49 3.61 -2.77 26.76
N PHE A 50 4.14 -3.26 25.63
CA PHE A 50 5.02 -2.46 24.78
C PHE A 50 4.30 -1.22 24.21
N ARG A 51 3.09 -1.39 23.65
CA ARG A 51 2.28 -0.29 23.12
C ARG A 51 1.97 0.75 24.19
N ALA A 52 1.67 0.34 25.41
CA ALA A 52 1.41 1.25 26.53
C ALA A 52 2.63 2.12 26.92
N SER A 53 3.84 1.69 26.56
CA SER A 53 5.08 2.44 26.81
C SER A 53 5.44 3.47 25.74
N LEU A 54 4.73 3.50 24.61
CA LEU A 54 5.05 4.36 23.47
C LEU A 54 4.38 5.74 23.60
N ASP A 55 5.08 6.77 23.10
CA ASP A 55 4.51 8.10 22.86
C ASP A 55 3.95 8.16 21.43
N TYR A 56 2.65 8.40 21.29
CA TYR A 56 1.95 8.41 20.01
C TYR A 56 1.82 9.83 19.46
N ARG A 57 2.41 10.04 18.28
CA ARG A 57 2.34 11.28 17.48
C ARG A 57 2.01 10.95 16.03
N PRO A 58 0.81 10.41 15.76
CA PRO A 58 0.43 9.97 14.42
C PRO A 58 0.42 11.13 13.43
N LEU A 59 0.52 10.79 12.14
CA LEU A 59 0.41 11.77 11.06
C LEU A 59 -0.97 12.44 11.08
N THR A 60 -0.99 13.75 10.97
CA THR A 60 -2.22 14.55 10.93
C THR A 60 -2.33 15.32 9.62
N THR A 61 -3.52 15.83 9.30
CA THR A 61 -3.72 16.67 8.11
C THR A 61 -2.98 18.00 8.17
N ASN A 62 -2.53 18.44 9.34
CA ASN A 62 -1.81 19.69 9.54
C ASN A 62 -0.31 19.57 9.30
N ASP A 63 0.22 18.35 9.17
CA ASP A 63 1.63 18.13 8.88
C ASP A 63 2.01 18.69 7.50
N LEU A 64 3.22 19.24 7.44
CA LEU A 64 3.80 19.76 6.20
C LEU A 64 4.13 18.62 5.24
N ILE A 65 3.94 18.87 3.95
CA ILE A 65 4.28 17.94 2.89
C ILE A 65 5.69 18.25 2.42
N GLU A 66 6.59 17.29 2.61
CA GLU A 66 7.96 17.34 2.08
C GLU A 66 8.03 16.89 0.62
N GLU A 67 8.84 17.59 -0.17
CA GLU A 67 9.01 17.31 -1.59
C GLU A 67 10.19 16.38 -1.86
N HIS A 68 9.88 15.13 -2.18
CA HIS A 68 10.87 14.14 -2.60
C HIS A 68 10.67 13.77 -4.08
N ARG A 69 11.78 13.49 -4.80
CA ARG A 69 11.72 12.92 -6.17
C ARG A 69 11.09 11.53 -6.14
N ILE A 70 11.46 10.74 -5.13
CA ILE A 70 10.88 9.44 -4.83
C ILE A 70 10.37 9.49 -3.41
N CYS A 71 9.05 9.38 -3.24
CA CYS A 71 8.39 9.30 -1.95
C CYS A 71 7.98 7.85 -1.68
N VAL A 72 8.28 7.32 -0.50
CA VAL A 72 7.96 5.97 -0.07
C VAL A 72 7.16 6.02 1.21
N CYS A 73 5.91 5.61 1.11
CA CYS A 73 4.97 5.59 2.21
C CYS A 73 4.58 4.17 2.57
N VAL A 74 4.16 3.96 3.81
CA VAL A 74 3.53 2.71 4.26
C VAL A 74 2.13 2.96 4.76
N ARG A 75 1.20 2.07 4.43
CA ARG A 75 -0.16 2.06 4.96
C ARG A 75 -0.48 0.71 5.60
N ALA A 76 -0.74 0.72 6.90
CA ALA A 76 -1.37 -0.40 7.58
C ALA A 76 -2.88 -0.34 7.42
N ARG A 77 -3.52 -1.47 7.09
CA ARG A 77 -4.97 -1.60 7.19
C ARG A 77 -5.35 -2.13 8.58
N PRO A 78 -6.58 -1.95 9.07
CA PRO A 78 -7.06 -2.66 10.25
C PRO A 78 -7.16 -4.17 10.00
N LEU A 79 -7.20 -4.95 11.09
CA LEU A 79 -7.57 -6.37 11.04
C LEU A 79 -8.99 -6.51 10.47
N ASN A 80 -9.16 -7.47 9.55
CA ASN A 80 -10.47 -7.74 8.95
C ASN A 80 -11.30 -8.70 9.83
N LYS A 81 -12.60 -8.82 9.53
CA LYS A 81 -13.52 -9.69 10.29
C LYS A 81 -13.06 -11.14 10.39
N LYS A 82 -12.41 -11.67 9.35
CA LYS A 82 -11.90 -13.05 9.35
C LYS A 82 -10.71 -13.18 10.29
N GLU A 83 -9.77 -12.26 10.25
CA GLU A 83 -8.59 -12.22 11.14
C GLU A 83 -9.01 -12.07 12.60
N LEU A 84 -9.98 -11.19 12.88
CA LEU A 84 -10.57 -11.05 14.22
C LEU A 84 -11.26 -12.34 14.67
N SER A 85 -12.00 -13.02 13.79
CA SER A 85 -12.66 -14.30 14.12
C SER A 85 -11.68 -15.43 14.41
N THR A 86 -10.53 -15.44 13.73
CA THR A 86 -9.44 -16.39 13.99
C THR A 86 -8.56 -15.96 15.17
N LYS A 87 -8.89 -14.84 15.83
CA LYS A 87 -8.11 -14.24 16.92
C LYS A 87 -6.64 -14.03 16.53
N ASP A 88 -6.41 -13.60 15.27
CA ASP A 88 -5.08 -13.22 14.80
C ASP A 88 -4.58 -12.00 15.57
N LEU A 89 -3.27 -11.91 15.79
CA LEU A 89 -2.68 -10.82 16.54
C LEU A 89 -2.23 -9.72 15.60
N ASP A 90 -2.56 -8.48 15.97
CA ASP A 90 -1.98 -7.31 15.35
C ASP A 90 -0.56 -7.10 15.87
N VAL A 91 0.42 -7.24 14.97
CA VAL A 91 1.85 -7.15 15.26
C VAL A 91 2.48 -5.86 14.71
N ILE A 92 1.68 -4.91 14.24
CA ILE A 92 2.16 -3.66 13.66
C ILE A 92 1.79 -2.49 14.56
N THR A 93 2.73 -1.59 14.81
CA THR A 93 2.44 -0.34 15.52
C THR A 93 3.07 0.83 14.78
N ILE A 94 2.30 1.88 14.56
CA ILE A 94 2.76 3.12 13.91
C ILE A 94 2.67 4.24 14.95
N PRO A 95 3.75 4.48 15.73
CA PRO A 95 3.71 5.47 16.80
C PRO A 95 3.87 6.91 16.29
N SER A 96 4.51 7.11 15.14
CA SER A 96 4.75 8.44 14.57
C SER A 96 4.50 8.48 13.06
N LYS A 97 4.48 9.68 12.50
CA LYS A 97 4.26 9.93 11.07
C LYS A 97 5.26 9.27 10.12
N ASP A 98 6.44 8.87 10.59
CA ASP A 98 7.56 8.35 9.79
C ASP A 98 8.00 6.94 10.23
N VAL A 99 7.47 6.41 11.34
CA VAL A 99 7.95 5.17 11.96
C VAL A 99 6.91 4.07 11.90
N VAL A 100 7.34 2.89 11.42
CA VAL A 100 6.59 1.63 11.51
C VAL A 100 7.39 0.66 12.37
N MET A 101 6.75 0.15 13.41
CA MET A 101 7.29 -0.90 14.28
C MET A 101 6.60 -2.23 13.97
N VAL A 102 7.41 -3.29 13.91
CA VAL A 102 6.94 -4.66 13.72
C VAL A 102 7.38 -5.48 14.91
N HIS A 103 6.41 -6.07 15.61
CA HIS A 103 6.62 -6.90 16.79
C HIS A 103 6.81 -8.35 16.36
N GLU A 104 8.06 -8.79 16.18
CA GLU A 104 8.36 -10.17 15.79
C GLU A 104 8.33 -11.09 17.02
N PRO A 105 7.38 -12.03 17.10
CA PRO A 105 7.38 -13.03 18.15
C PRO A 105 8.48 -14.07 17.87
N LYS A 106 9.45 -14.16 18.78
CA LYS A 106 10.53 -15.16 18.72
C LYS A 106 10.54 -16.02 19.97
N GLN A 107 11.21 -17.16 19.84
CA GLN A 107 11.44 -18.09 20.92
C GLN A 107 12.93 -18.37 21.05
N LYS A 108 13.44 -18.28 22.27
CA LYS A 108 14.83 -18.66 22.59
C LYS A 108 14.96 -20.18 22.65
N VAL A 109 16.20 -20.67 22.72
CA VAL A 109 16.52 -22.10 22.83
C VAL A 109 15.94 -22.71 24.12
N ASP A 110 15.84 -21.92 25.19
CA ASP A 110 15.25 -22.30 26.49
C ASP A 110 13.70 -22.25 26.51
N LEU A 111 13.08 -22.13 25.33
CA LEU A 111 11.63 -21.99 25.13
C LEU A 111 11.02 -20.67 25.60
N THR A 112 11.81 -19.71 26.12
CA THR A 112 11.32 -18.39 26.50
C THR A 112 10.86 -17.60 25.27
N ARG A 113 9.60 -17.18 25.26
CA ARG A 113 9.04 -16.29 24.23
C ARG A 113 9.48 -14.85 24.50
N TYR A 114 9.81 -14.12 23.44
CA TYR A 114 10.13 -12.69 23.50
C TYR A 114 9.71 -11.98 22.22
N LEU A 115 9.61 -10.66 22.29
CA LEU A 115 9.37 -9.81 21.13
C LEU A 115 10.68 -9.19 20.64
N GLU A 116 10.98 -9.37 19.36
CA GLU A 116 11.97 -8.57 18.66
C GLU A 116 11.27 -7.43 17.92
N ASN A 117 11.41 -6.22 18.46
CA ASN A 117 10.77 -5.03 17.92
C ASN A 117 11.66 -4.42 16.83
N GLN A 118 11.28 -4.64 15.57
CA GLN A 118 11.98 -4.06 14.44
C GLN A 118 11.38 -2.71 14.08
N THR A 119 12.22 -1.68 14.00
CA THR A 119 11.80 -0.32 13.66
C THR A 119 12.23 0.04 12.23
N PHE A 120 11.31 0.63 11.50
CA PHE A 120 11.48 1.03 10.11
C PHE A 120 11.05 2.48 9.92
N ARG A 121 11.84 3.26 9.17
CA ARG A 121 11.53 4.63 8.81
C ARG A 121 11.13 4.76 7.35
N PHE A 122 10.17 5.63 7.09
CA PHE A 122 9.58 5.95 5.79
C PHE A 122 9.28 7.44 5.73
N ASP A 123 8.98 7.98 4.55
CA ASP A 123 8.60 9.39 4.40
C ASP A 123 7.28 9.67 5.12
N TYR A 124 6.32 8.75 4.95
CA TYR A 124 5.04 8.76 5.67
C TYR A 124 4.60 7.35 6.06
N ALA A 125 4.06 7.21 7.26
CA ALA A 125 3.48 6.01 7.83
C ALA A 125 2.03 6.28 8.22
N PHE A 126 1.11 5.55 7.59
CA PHE A 126 -0.34 5.64 7.80
C PHE A 126 -0.81 4.45 8.62
N ASP A 127 -1.44 4.76 9.76
CA ASP A 127 -2.04 3.80 10.68
C ASP A 127 -3.37 3.23 10.14
N GLU A 128 -3.98 2.34 10.92
CA GLU A 128 -5.25 1.70 10.61
C GLU A 128 -6.44 2.68 10.53
N ASN A 129 -6.32 3.87 11.12
CA ASN A 129 -7.35 4.90 11.14
C ASN A 129 -7.27 5.85 9.93
N SER A 130 -6.17 5.75 9.17
CA SER A 130 -5.90 6.64 8.03
C SER A 130 -6.82 6.36 6.84
N THR A 131 -7.59 7.39 6.46
CA THR A 131 -8.53 7.35 5.31
C THR A 131 -7.80 7.44 3.97
N ASN A 132 -8.49 7.08 2.88
CA ASN A 132 -7.95 7.24 1.53
C ASN A 132 -7.62 8.71 1.20
N GLU A 133 -8.46 9.66 1.64
CA GLU A 133 -8.17 11.10 1.53
C GLU A 133 -6.86 11.50 2.21
N MET A 134 -6.60 11.02 3.43
CA MET A 134 -5.37 11.31 4.15
C MET A 134 -4.16 10.73 3.41
N VAL A 135 -4.25 9.47 2.98
CA VAL A 135 -3.20 8.83 2.18
C VAL A 135 -2.95 9.62 0.90
N TYR A 136 -4.00 9.98 0.16
CA TYR A 136 -3.93 10.74 -1.08
C TYR A 136 -3.21 12.09 -0.90
N ARG A 137 -3.53 12.84 0.16
CA ARG A 137 -2.96 14.16 0.47
C ARG A 137 -1.43 14.14 0.53
N PHE A 138 -0.84 13.13 1.16
CA PHE A 138 0.61 13.03 1.34
C PHE A 138 1.33 12.22 0.24
N THR A 139 0.58 11.56 -0.65
CA THR A 139 1.15 10.66 -1.67
C THR A 139 0.97 11.20 -3.09
N ALA A 140 -0.24 11.09 -3.63
CA ALA A 140 -0.55 11.37 -5.03
C ALA A 140 -0.95 12.83 -5.28
N GLN A 141 -1.49 13.55 -4.29
CA GLN A 141 -1.89 14.95 -4.47
C GLN A 141 -0.74 15.88 -4.91
N PRO A 142 0.46 15.83 -4.29
CA PRO A 142 1.58 16.69 -4.71
C PRO A 142 2.05 16.39 -6.13
N LEU A 143 1.86 15.15 -6.59
CA LEU A 143 2.23 14.72 -7.93
C LEU A 143 1.31 15.28 -9.02
N VAL A 144 0.11 15.77 -8.66
CA VAL A 144 -0.79 16.41 -9.62
C VAL A 144 -0.13 17.67 -10.19
N GLU A 145 0.55 18.47 -9.38
CA GLU A 145 1.23 19.67 -9.85
C GLU A 145 2.32 19.35 -10.89
N THR A 146 3.04 18.25 -10.68
CA THR A 146 4.13 17.78 -11.56
C THR A 146 3.68 17.65 -13.02
N ILE A 147 2.47 17.14 -13.27
CA ILE A 147 1.99 16.94 -14.65
C ILE A 147 1.56 18.24 -15.31
N PHE A 148 1.19 19.27 -14.55
CA PHE A 148 0.93 20.60 -15.08
C PHE A 148 2.23 21.37 -15.41
N GLU A 149 3.33 20.99 -14.77
CA GLU A 149 4.68 21.54 -14.98
C GLU A 149 5.46 20.82 -16.08
N ARG A 150 4.75 20.13 -16.98
CA ARG A 150 5.33 19.32 -18.06
C ARG A 150 6.12 18.09 -17.61
N GLY A 151 5.81 17.59 -16.42
CA GLY A 151 6.45 16.43 -15.84
C GLY A 151 5.68 15.12 -16.01
N MET A 152 6.31 14.05 -15.53
CA MET A 152 5.75 12.70 -15.48
C MET A 152 5.63 12.27 -14.03
N ALA A 153 4.40 12.01 -13.59
CA ALA A 153 4.12 11.55 -12.24
C ALA A 153 3.78 10.06 -12.26
N THR A 154 4.20 9.34 -11.23
CA THR A 154 3.80 7.94 -11.05
C THR A 154 3.54 7.63 -9.60
N CYS A 155 2.42 6.97 -9.31
CA CYS A 155 2.09 6.49 -7.98
C CYS A 155 1.67 5.02 -8.08
N PHE A 156 2.35 4.14 -7.35
CA PHE A 156 2.02 2.71 -7.32
C PHE A 156 1.73 2.20 -5.92
N ALA A 157 0.67 1.40 -5.80
CA ALA A 157 0.38 0.61 -4.62
C ALA A 157 1.08 -0.75 -4.71
N TYR A 158 1.86 -1.09 -3.69
CA TYR A 158 2.62 -2.34 -3.58
C TYR A 158 2.30 -3.05 -2.26
N GLY A 159 2.33 -4.38 -2.23
CA GLY A 159 1.99 -5.15 -1.04
C GLY A 159 1.40 -6.52 -1.37
N GLN A 160 1.19 -7.34 -0.35
CA GLN A 160 0.65 -8.70 -0.51
C GLN A 160 -0.82 -8.69 -0.96
N THR A 161 -1.31 -9.79 -1.50
CA THR A 161 -2.75 -9.96 -1.68
C THR A 161 -3.51 -9.75 -0.35
N GLY A 162 -4.58 -8.96 -0.40
CA GLY A 162 -5.36 -8.59 0.79
C GLY A 162 -4.79 -7.47 1.66
N SER A 163 -3.67 -6.83 1.31
CA SER A 163 -3.10 -5.72 2.10
C SER A 163 -3.82 -4.37 1.94
N GLY A 164 -4.70 -4.22 0.94
CA GLY A 164 -5.45 -2.98 0.70
C GLY A 164 -4.99 -2.14 -0.50
N LYS A 165 -4.18 -2.68 -1.43
CA LYS A 165 -3.75 -1.98 -2.66
C LYS A 165 -4.93 -1.45 -3.48
N THR A 166 -5.82 -2.35 -3.92
CA THR A 166 -6.98 -2.02 -4.74
C THR A 166 -7.99 -1.15 -3.98
N HIS A 167 -8.12 -1.32 -2.66
CA HIS A 167 -8.93 -0.42 -1.81
C HIS A 167 -8.39 1.02 -1.84
N THR A 168 -7.07 1.16 -1.73
CA THR A 168 -6.39 2.47 -1.74
C THR A 168 -6.53 3.13 -3.13
N MET A 169 -6.27 2.38 -4.20
CA MET A 169 -6.25 2.93 -5.55
C MET A 169 -7.65 3.12 -6.13
N GLY A 170 -8.49 2.09 -6.03
CA GLY A 170 -9.80 2.00 -6.67
C GLY A 170 -10.99 2.34 -5.78
N GLY A 171 -10.81 2.52 -4.47
CA GLY A 171 -11.88 2.92 -3.55
C GLY A 171 -12.49 1.77 -2.74
N ASP A 172 -13.44 2.13 -1.88
CA ASP A 172 -13.99 1.27 -0.84
C ASP A 172 -14.91 0.19 -1.41
N PHE A 173 -14.93 -0.99 -0.80
CA PHE A 173 -15.81 -2.09 -1.20
C PHE A 173 -16.97 -2.23 -0.22
N SER A 174 -18.20 -2.06 -0.70
CA SER A 174 -19.44 -2.42 -0.01
C SER A 174 -20.01 -3.70 -0.64
N GLY A 175 -19.63 -4.84 -0.07
CA GLY A 175 -19.97 -6.15 -0.64
C GLY A 175 -19.31 -6.36 -2.00
N LYS A 176 -20.12 -6.43 -3.07
CA LYS A 176 -19.63 -6.53 -4.46
C LYS A 176 -19.49 -5.17 -5.15
N ASN A 177 -20.05 -4.10 -4.58
CA ASN A 177 -20.01 -2.78 -5.17
C ASN A 177 -18.76 -2.05 -4.68
N GLN A 178 -18.04 -1.44 -5.61
CA GLN A 178 -16.87 -0.62 -5.29
C GLN A 178 -17.23 0.85 -5.45
N ASP A 179 -17.17 1.62 -4.36
CA ASP A 179 -17.29 3.07 -4.39
C ASP A 179 -15.99 3.67 -4.91
N CYS A 180 -15.94 3.87 -6.23
CA CYS A 180 -14.76 4.38 -6.92
C CYS A 180 -14.47 5.85 -6.57
N SER A 181 -15.43 6.59 -6.00
CA SER A 181 -15.28 8.02 -5.70
C SER A 181 -14.25 8.31 -4.61
N LYS A 182 -14.01 7.34 -3.73
CA LYS A 182 -13.06 7.43 -2.61
C LYS A 182 -11.68 6.85 -2.91
N GLY A 183 -11.45 6.37 -4.13
CA GLY A 183 -10.15 5.83 -4.55
C GLY A 183 -9.19 6.94 -4.97
N ILE A 184 -7.89 6.70 -4.83
CA ILE A 184 -6.85 7.63 -5.34
C ILE A 184 -7.05 7.96 -6.82
N TYR A 185 -7.57 7.05 -7.65
CA TYR A 185 -7.89 7.35 -9.05
C TYR A 185 -8.86 8.53 -9.20
N ALA A 186 -9.97 8.51 -8.46
CA ALA A 186 -10.99 9.55 -8.51
C ALA A 186 -10.52 10.85 -7.84
N LEU A 187 -9.82 10.76 -6.71
CA LEU A 187 -9.27 11.92 -6.00
C LEU A 187 -8.25 12.67 -6.86
N SER A 188 -7.38 11.93 -7.55
CA SER A 188 -6.42 12.51 -8.50
C SER A 188 -7.14 13.19 -9.66
N ALA A 189 -8.16 12.55 -10.23
CA ALA A 189 -8.94 13.13 -11.32
C ALA A 189 -9.66 14.42 -10.90
N ARG A 190 -10.28 14.43 -9.71
CA ARG A 190 -10.93 15.61 -9.12
C ARG A 190 -9.95 16.78 -9.05
N ASP A 191 -8.77 16.56 -8.47
CA ASP A 191 -7.79 17.63 -8.30
C ASP A 191 -7.19 18.09 -9.63
N VAL A 192 -7.02 17.19 -10.62
CA VAL A 192 -6.66 17.58 -12.00
C VAL A 192 -7.68 18.56 -12.59
N PHE A 193 -8.98 18.26 -12.50
CA PHE A 193 -10.02 19.15 -13.01
C PHE A 193 -10.14 20.46 -12.21
N LEU A 194 -9.85 20.44 -10.91
CA LEU A 194 -9.75 21.66 -10.10
C LEU A 194 -8.54 22.51 -10.52
N MET A 195 -7.39 21.89 -10.78
CA MET A 195 -6.18 22.58 -11.23
C MET A 195 -6.35 23.20 -12.62
N LEU A 196 -7.04 22.55 -13.56
CA LEU A 196 -7.38 23.12 -14.88
C LEU A 196 -8.13 24.46 -14.77
N LYS A 197 -8.95 24.63 -13.74
CA LYS A 197 -9.73 25.86 -13.52
C LYS A 197 -8.88 27.00 -12.95
N LYS A 198 -7.70 26.73 -12.39
CA LYS A 198 -6.81 27.78 -11.85
C LYS A 198 -6.36 28.73 -12.98
N PRO A 199 -6.28 30.05 -12.76
CA PRO A 199 -5.94 31.03 -13.81
C PRO A 199 -4.64 30.72 -14.55
N ASN A 200 -3.63 30.23 -13.81
CA ASN A 200 -2.31 29.92 -14.34
C ASN A 200 -2.31 28.76 -15.34
N TYR A 201 -3.24 27.80 -15.21
CA TYR A 201 -3.32 26.63 -16.09
C TYR A 201 -4.43 26.76 -17.12
N LYS A 202 -5.48 27.55 -16.85
CA LYS A 202 -6.56 27.82 -17.81
C LYS A 202 -6.04 28.37 -19.14
N LYS A 203 -4.99 29.21 -19.11
CA LYS A 203 -4.33 29.77 -20.31
C LYS A 203 -3.60 28.74 -21.18
N LEU A 204 -3.33 27.53 -20.65
CA LEU A 204 -2.59 26.51 -21.37
C LEU A 204 -3.48 25.74 -22.37
N ASP A 205 -4.80 25.79 -22.19
CA ASP A 205 -5.79 25.08 -23.03
C ASP A 205 -5.47 23.58 -23.13
N LEU A 206 -5.39 22.94 -21.95
CA LEU A 206 -5.05 21.53 -21.82
C LEU A 206 -6.30 20.65 -21.97
N GLN A 207 -6.17 19.62 -22.79
CA GLN A 207 -7.15 18.55 -22.94
C GLN A 207 -6.74 17.37 -22.05
N VAL A 208 -7.72 16.75 -21.39
CA VAL A 208 -7.49 15.61 -20.49
C VAL A 208 -7.92 14.33 -21.17
N PHE A 209 -7.03 13.35 -21.17
CA PHE A 209 -7.28 12.00 -21.66
C PHE A 209 -7.05 10.99 -20.54
N ALA A 210 -7.80 9.90 -20.56
CA ALA A 210 -7.65 8.78 -19.66
C ALA A 210 -7.44 7.48 -20.43
N THR A 211 -6.60 6.61 -19.88
CA THR A 211 -6.38 5.24 -20.37
C THR A 211 -6.46 4.27 -19.21
N PHE A 212 -6.93 3.05 -19.45
CA PHE A 212 -6.91 2.01 -18.44
C PHE A 212 -6.56 0.66 -19.08
N PHE A 213 -5.48 0.04 -18.63
CA PHE A 213 -5.04 -1.26 -19.13
C PHE A 213 -4.48 -2.13 -18.01
N GLU A 214 -4.41 -3.42 -18.27
CA GLU A 214 -3.77 -4.38 -17.37
C GLU A 214 -2.57 -5.08 -18.01
N ILE A 215 -1.60 -5.41 -17.18
CA ILE A 215 -0.47 -6.26 -17.51
C ILE A 215 -0.69 -7.60 -16.82
N TYR A 216 -0.92 -8.64 -17.60
CA TYR A 216 -1.23 -9.98 -17.12
C TYR A 216 -0.44 -11.01 -17.92
N SER A 217 0.27 -11.90 -17.20
CA SER A 217 1.10 -12.95 -17.80
C SER A 217 2.04 -12.43 -18.92
N GLY A 218 2.74 -11.32 -18.64
CA GLY A 218 3.68 -10.70 -19.58
C GLY A 218 3.07 -10.08 -20.84
N LYS A 219 1.74 -9.95 -20.90
CA LYS A 219 0.98 -9.32 -22.00
C LYS A 219 0.23 -8.11 -21.48
N VAL A 220 -0.08 -7.18 -22.39
CA VAL A 220 -0.82 -5.95 -22.07
C VAL A 220 -2.21 -6.02 -22.71
N PHE A 221 -3.24 -5.67 -21.95
CA PHE A 221 -4.64 -5.72 -22.39
C PHE A 221 -5.35 -4.41 -22.06
N ASP A 222 -6.04 -3.83 -23.03
CA ASP A 222 -6.80 -2.60 -22.87
C ASP A 222 -8.14 -2.87 -22.14
N LEU A 223 -8.31 -2.32 -20.94
CA LEU A 223 -9.53 -2.51 -20.15
C LEU A 223 -10.70 -1.65 -20.66
N LEU A 224 -10.41 -0.56 -21.39
CA LEU A 224 -11.41 0.29 -22.02
C LEU A 224 -11.83 -0.22 -23.41
N ASN A 225 -11.13 -1.23 -23.92
CA ASN A 225 -11.40 -1.88 -25.20
C ASN A 225 -11.56 -3.40 -25.06
N ARG A 226 -12.35 -3.85 -24.09
CA ARG A 226 -12.77 -5.26 -23.90
C ARG A 226 -11.60 -6.25 -23.84
N LYS A 227 -10.52 -5.91 -23.12
CA LYS A 227 -9.26 -6.69 -23.03
C LYS A 227 -8.59 -6.93 -24.39
N ALA A 228 -8.66 -5.96 -25.32
CA ALA A 228 -7.90 -6.03 -26.56
C ALA A 228 -6.40 -6.13 -26.26
N LYS A 229 -5.72 -7.13 -26.83
CA LYS A 229 -4.28 -7.35 -26.62
C LYS A 229 -3.47 -6.26 -27.31
N LEU A 230 -2.60 -5.60 -26.55
CA LEU A 230 -1.74 -4.51 -27.03
C LEU A 230 -0.29 -4.95 -27.19
N ARG A 231 0.45 -4.22 -28.02
CA ARG A 231 1.90 -4.42 -28.23
C ARG A 231 2.67 -3.27 -27.57
N VAL A 232 3.71 -3.62 -26.82
CA VAL A 232 4.63 -2.64 -26.21
C VAL A 232 5.89 -2.60 -27.05
N LEU A 233 6.15 -1.46 -27.69
CA LEU A 233 7.30 -1.21 -28.56
C LEU A 233 8.13 -0.05 -27.99
N GLU A 234 9.41 0.01 -28.37
CA GLU A 234 10.34 1.10 -28.03
C GLU A 234 10.75 1.77 -29.35
N ASP A 235 10.69 3.09 -29.42
CA ASP A 235 11.08 3.84 -30.61
C ASP A 235 12.60 4.12 -30.67
N GLY A 236 13.07 4.75 -31.74
CA GLY A 236 14.48 5.10 -31.92
C GLY A 236 15.02 6.12 -30.91
N LYS A 237 14.14 6.80 -30.17
CA LYS A 237 14.48 7.72 -29.06
C LYS A 237 14.36 7.05 -27.70
N GLN A 238 14.23 5.72 -27.68
CA GLN A 238 14.12 4.93 -26.47
C GLN A 238 12.81 5.19 -25.68
N GLN A 239 11.80 5.80 -26.30
CA GLN A 239 10.50 6.02 -25.69
C GLN A 239 9.62 4.78 -25.85
N VAL A 240 8.99 4.33 -24.77
CA VAL A 240 8.13 3.16 -24.79
C VAL A 240 6.70 3.55 -25.15
N GLN A 241 6.15 2.91 -26.18
CA GLN A 241 4.81 3.15 -26.69
C GLN A 241 3.97 1.87 -26.60
N VAL A 242 2.75 2.01 -26.08
CA VAL A 242 1.75 0.94 -26.06
C VAL A 242 0.84 1.10 -27.27
N VAL A 243 1.16 0.36 -28.33
CA VAL A 243 0.48 0.48 -29.63
C VAL A 243 -0.92 -0.08 -29.55
N GLY A 244 -1.90 0.76 -29.94
CA GLY A 244 -3.32 0.43 -29.96
C GLY A 244 -4.08 0.76 -28.68
N LEU A 245 -3.41 1.36 -27.68
CA LEU A 245 -4.06 1.79 -26.44
C LEU A 245 -5.09 2.90 -26.73
N GLN A 246 -6.32 2.72 -26.27
CA GLN A 246 -7.38 3.71 -26.44
C GLN A 246 -7.24 4.85 -25.43
N GLU A 247 -6.95 6.05 -25.92
CA GLU A 247 -7.06 7.30 -25.16
C GLU A 247 -8.50 7.83 -25.27
N ARG A 248 -9.20 7.93 -24.13
CA ARG A 248 -10.54 8.51 -24.05
C ARG A 248 -10.44 9.94 -23.53
N GLU A 249 -10.94 10.91 -24.29
CA GLU A 249 -11.05 12.29 -23.80
C GLU A 249 -12.10 12.36 -22.68
N VAL A 250 -11.77 13.06 -21.59
CA VAL A 250 -12.63 13.23 -20.41
C VAL A 250 -12.75 14.71 -20.08
N LYS A 251 -13.96 15.17 -19.74
CA LYS A 251 -14.23 16.61 -19.52
C LYS A 251 -14.61 16.93 -18.08
N CYS A 252 -14.98 15.92 -17.30
CA CYS A 252 -15.24 16.06 -15.88
C CYS A 252 -14.85 14.80 -15.09
N THR A 253 -14.91 14.90 -13.76
CA THR A 253 -14.57 13.81 -12.83
C THR A 253 -15.51 12.61 -13.02
N GLU A 254 -16.78 12.85 -13.32
CA GLU A 254 -17.79 11.82 -13.54
C GLU A 254 -17.49 10.95 -14.77
N ASP A 255 -16.90 11.53 -15.82
CA ASP A 255 -16.46 10.77 -16.99
C ASP A 255 -15.34 9.79 -16.60
N VAL A 256 -14.40 10.25 -15.76
CA VAL A 256 -13.31 9.42 -15.26
C VAL A 256 -13.83 8.27 -14.39
N LEU A 257 -14.78 8.55 -13.49
CA LEU A 257 -15.41 7.52 -12.66
C LEU A 257 -16.06 6.41 -13.51
N LYS A 258 -16.80 6.78 -14.57
CA LYS A 258 -17.38 5.81 -15.50
C LYS A 258 -16.32 4.95 -16.18
N LEU A 259 -15.18 5.53 -16.59
CA LEU A 259 -14.08 4.76 -17.18
C LEU A 259 -13.45 3.78 -16.19
N ILE A 260 -13.32 4.18 -14.92
CA ILE A 260 -12.80 3.32 -13.86
C ILE A 260 -13.77 2.14 -13.62
N GLU A 261 -15.08 2.40 -13.55
CA GLU A 261 -16.10 1.36 -13.38
C GLU A 261 -16.09 0.35 -14.54
N VAL A 262 -16.02 0.84 -15.79
CA VAL A 262 -15.90 0.01 -16.99
C VAL A 262 -14.63 -0.85 -16.92
N GLY A 263 -13.49 -0.24 -16.58
CA GLY A 263 -12.21 -0.93 -16.50
C GLY A 263 -12.17 -1.98 -15.38
N ASN A 264 -12.72 -1.68 -14.20
CA ASN A 264 -12.80 -2.60 -13.07
C ASN A 264 -13.76 -3.77 -13.35
N SER A 265 -14.88 -3.50 -14.00
CA SER A 265 -15.82 -4.54 -14.45
C SER A 265 -15.17 -5.47 -15.48
N CYS A 266 -14.44 -4.88 -16.44
CA CYS A 266 -13.68 -5.63 -17.43
C CYS A 266 -12.54 -6.44 -16.79
N ARG A 267 -11.85 -5.89 -15.80
CA ARG A 267 -10.80 -6.60 -15.05
C ARG A 267 -11.36 -7.85 -14.35
N THR A 268 -12.57 -7.77 -13.79
CA THR A 268 -13.15 -8.82 -12.93
C THR A 268 -13.83 -9.97 -13.70
N SER A 269 -14.15 -9.82 -14.99
CA SER A 269 -15.03 -10.73 -15.77
C SER A 269 -14.51 -12.16 -16.04
N GLY A 270 -13.44 -12.61 -15.37
CA GLY A 270 -12.83 -13.93 -15.56
C GLY A 270 -12.93 -14.93 -14.39
N GLN A 271 -13.28 -14.52 -13.16
CA GLN A 271 -13.34 -15.42 -11.99
C GLN A 271 -14.39 -14.96 -10.97
N THR A 272 -14.93 -15.92 -10.20
CA THR A 272 -16.05 -15.76 -9.23
C THR A 272 -15.75 -14.90 -8.00
N SER A 273 -14.54 -14.32 -7.87
CA SER A 273 -14.22 -13.40 -6.76
C SER A 273 -13.32 -12.23 -7.19
N ALA A 274 -13.73 -11.00 -6.86
CA ALA A 274 -13.01 -9.76 -7.18
C ALA A 274 -11.58 -9.70 -6.59
N ASN A 275 -11.36 -10.41 -5.48
CA ASN A 275 -10.06 -10.51 -4.81
C ASN A 275 -9.05 -11.41 -5.54
N ALA A 276 -9.50 -12.30 -6.42
CA ALA A 276 -8.65 -13.28 -7.10
C ALA A 276 -8.05 -12.77 -8.42
N HIS A 277 -8.70 -11.80 -9.08
CA HIS A 277 -8.17 -11.23 -10.32
C HIS A 277 -7.28 -10.00 -10.06
N SER A 278 -7.65 -9.14 -9.10
CA SER A 278 -6.84 -7.97 -8.72
C SER A 278 -5.47 -8.35 -8.14
N SER A 279 -5.36 -9.53 -7.54
CA SER A 279 -4.10 -10.11 -7.06
C SER A 279 -3.15 -10.57 -8.18
N ARG A 280 -3.65 -10.77 -9.41
CA ARG A 280 -2.90 -11.48 -10.47
C ARG A 280 -2.56 -10.66 -11.71
N SER A 281 -3.14 -9.47 -11.87
CA SER A 281 -2.78 -8.52 -12.92
C SER A 281 -2.39 -7.17 -12.34
N HIS A 282 -1.41 -6.51 -12.97
CA HIS A 282 -1.07 -5.12 -12.65
C HIS A 282 -2.02 -4.21 -13.42
N ALA A 283 -2.77 -3.36 -12.73
CA ALA A 283 -3.64 -2.38 -13.34
C ALA A 283 -2.92 -1.02 -13.44
N VAL A 284 -3.00 -0.39 -14.61
CA VAL A 284 -2.39 0.92 -14.88
C VAL A 284 -3.45 1.85 -15.41
N PHE A 285 -3.84 2.82 -14.59
CA PHE A 285 -4.71 3.93 -14.96
C PHE A 285 -3.84 5.16 -15.23
N GLN A 286 -4.04 5.83 -16.36
CA GLN A 286 -3.25 7.03 -16.70
C GLN A 286 -4.16 8.21 -16.96
N ILE A 287 -3.75 9.37 -16.44
CA ILE A 287 -4.31 10.68 -16.78
C ILE A 287 -3.24 11.40 -17.61
N ILE A 288 -3.61 11.81 -18.81
CA ILE A 288 -2.70 12.43 -19.78
C ILE A 288 -3.21 13.83 -20.09
N LEU A 289 -2.35 14.83 -19.91
CA LEU A 289 -2.62 16.20 -20.34
C LEU A 289 -2.01 16.42 -21.71
N ARG A 290 -2.78 16.90 -22.66
CA ARG A 290 -2.31 17.28 -24.00
C ARG A 290 -2.55 18.75 -24.27
N ARG A 291 -1.62 19.37 -24.98
CA ARG A 291 -1.72 20.73 -25.49
C ARG A 291 -1.59 20.71 -27.00
N ARG A 292 -2.66 21.06 -27.73
CA ARG A 292 -2.69 21.04 -29.20
C ARG A 292 -2.18 19.70 -29.77
N GLY A 293 -2.66 18.60 -29.21
CA GLY A 293 -2.28 17.23 -29.58
C GLY A 293 -0.94 16.71 -29.03
N LYS A 294 -0.04 17.57 -28.53
CA LYS A 294 1.24 17.15 -27.94
C LYS A 294 1.08 16.80 -26.46
N MET A 295 1.79 15.76 -26.00
CA MET A 295 1.80 15.38 -24.59
C MET A 295 2.43 16.51 -23.76
N HIS A 296 1.68 17.02 -22.79
CA HIS A 296 2.13 18.03 -21.83
C HIS A 296 2.61 17.36 -20.56
N GLY A 297 1.80 16.48 -19.96
CA GLY A 297 2.18 15.71 -18.77
C GLY A 297 1.40 14.40 -18.66
N LYS A 298 1.91 13.47 -17.85
CA LYS A 298 1.31 12.13 -17.68
C LYS A 298 1.39 11.69 -16.23
N PHE A 299 0.25 11.36 -15.64
CA PHE A 299 0.15 10.76 -14.31
C PHE A 299 -0.24 9.29 -14.46
N SER A 300 0.65 8.37 -14.06
CA SER A 300 0.36 6.93 -14.03
C SER A 300 0.06 6.48 -12.60
N LEU A 301 -1.13 5.94 -12.39
CA LEU A 301 -1.65 5.44 -11.13
C LEU A 301 -1.77 3.92 -11.25
N ILE A 302 -1.05 3.18 -10.42
CA ILE A 302 -0.82 1.76 -10.64
C ILE A 302 -1.22 0.94 -9.41
N ASP A 303 -2.04 -0.09 -9.64
CA ASP A 303 -2.39 -1.11 -8.66
C ASP A 303 -1.64 -2.40 -9.03
N LEU A 304 -0.53 -2.66 -8.34
CA LEU A 304 0.30 -3.82 -8.64
C LEU A 304 -0.36 -5.12 -8.15
N ALA A 305 -0.03 -6.23 -8.81
CA ALA A 305 -0.37 -7.57 -8.36
C ALA A 305 0.25 -7.87 -6.98
N GLY A 306 -0.31 -8.86 -6.28
CA GLY A 306 0.19 -9.30 -4.98
C GLY A 306 1.61 -9.86 -5.04
N ASN A 307 2.42 -9.64 -4.00
CA ASN A 307 3.80 -10.12 -3.89
C ASN A 307 3.95 -11.40 -3.03
N GLU A 308 2.89 -12.17 -2.86
CA GLU A 308 2.87 -13.45 -2.13
C GLU A 308 3.87 -14.49 -2.66
N ARG A 309 4.19 -15.49 -1.82
CA ARG A 309 5.21 -16.49 -2.13
C ARG A 309 4.66 -17.53 -3.12
N GLY A 310 5.54 -18.05 -3.96
CA GLY A 310 5.24 -19.25 -4.77
C GLY A 310 4.87 -20.48 -3.90
N ALA A 311 5.35 -20.53 -2.65
CA ALA A 311 4.99 -21.56 -1.67
C ALA A 311 3.47 -21.57 -1.36
N ASP A 312 2.85 -20.39 -1.29
CA ASP A 312 1.41 -20.22 -1.02
C ASP A 312 0.56 -20.71 -2.20
N THR A 313 1.17 -20.84 -3.39
CA THR A 313 0.55 -21.31 -4.63
C THR A 313 1.04 -22.69 -5.07
N SER A 314 1.83 -23.40 -4.25
CA SER A 314 2.46 -24.67 -4.64
C SER A 314 1.44 -25.77 -4.93
N SER A 315 0.31 -25.77 -4.22
CA SER A 315 -0.84 -26.66 -4.42
C SER A 315 -1.84 -26.17 -5.48
N ALA A 316 -1.64 -24.98 -6.04
CA ALA A 316 -2.52 -24.42 -7.05
C ALA A 316 -2.30 -25.09 -8.41
N ASP A 317 -3.27 -24.93 -9.32
CA ASP A 317 -3.21 -25.44 -10.67
C ASP A 317 -2.05 -24.83 -11.49
N ARG A 318 -1.69 -25.48 -12.60
CA ARG A 318 -0.54 -25.10 -13.44
C ARG A 318 -0.64 -23.64 -13.92
N GLN A 319 -1.83 -23.16 -14.26
CA GLN A 319 -2.03 -21.81 -14.77
C GLN A 319 -1.79 -20.77 -13.67
N THR A 320 -2.35 -20.97 -12.48
CA THR A 320 -2.07 -20.10 -11.31
C THR A 320 -0.58 -20.04 -10.95
N ARG A 321 0.15 -21.15 -11.06
CA ARG A 321 1.61 -21.16 -10.80
C ARG A 321 2.39 -20.34 -11.82
N LEU A 322 2.04 -20.41 -13.11
CA LEU A 322 2.67 -19.63 -14.17
C LEU A 322 2.39 -18.13 -14.00
N GLU A 323 1.18 -17.77 -13.59
CA GLU A 323 0.82 -16.39 -13.25
C GLU A 323 1.64 -15.86 -12.08
N GLY A 324 1.74 -16.64 -10.99
CA GLY A 324 2.57 -16.31 -9.83
C GLY A 324 4.04 -16.10 -10.20
N ALA A 325 4.58 -16.90 -11.10
CA ALA A 325 5.95 -16.75 -11.59
C ALA A 325 6.15 -15.43 -12.35
N GLU A 326 5.23 -15.07 -13.26
CA GLU A 326 5.32 -13.82 -14.03
C GLU A 326 5.09 -12.56 -13.15
N ILE A 327 4.23 -12.64 -12.14
CA ILE A 327 4.07 -11.57 -11.15
C ILE A 327 5.38 -11.34 -10.40
N ASN A 328 5.99 -12.40 -9.87
CA ASN A 328 7.25 -12.30 -9.15
C ASN A 328 8.39 -11.79 -10.04
N LYS A 329 8.46 -12.21 -11.30
CA LYS A 329 9.43 -11.71 -12.28
C LYS A 329 9.29 -10.21 -12.52
N SER A 330 8.06 -9.72 -12.72
CA SER A 330 7.81 -8.29 -12.94
C SER A 330 8.10 -7.43 -11.71
N LEU A 331 7.76 -7.90 -10.51
CA LEU A 331 8.06 -7.21 -9.26
C LEU A 331 9.56 -7.21 -8.93
N LEU A 332 10.26 -8.32 -9.22
CA LEU A 332 11.73 -8.39 -9.10
C LEU A 332 12.40 -7.41 -10.07
N ALA A 333 11.96 -7.37 -11.33
CA ALA A 333 12.46 -6.42 -12.31
C ALA A 333 12.27 -4.96 -11.85
N LEU A 334 11.10 -4.63 -11.28
CA LEU A 334 10.83 -3.31 -10.73
C LEU A 334 11.80 -2.97 -9.59
N LYS A 335 11.99 -3.89 -8.64
CA LYS A 335 12.95 -3.74 -7.54
C LYS A 335 14.38 -3.53 -8.03
N GLU A 336 14.79 -4.27 -9.06
CA GLU A 336 16.12 -4.14 -9.65
C GLU A 336 16.31 -2.82 -10.41
N CYS A 337 15.26 -2.31 -11.08
CA CYS A 337 15.30 -1.00 -11.72
C CYS A 337 15.47 0.11 -10.68
N ILE A 338 14.64 0.08 -9.64
CA ILE A 338 14.70 0.99 -8.49
C ILE A 338 16.10 0.94 -7.84
N ARG A 339 16.65 -0.26 -7.60
CA ARG A 339 17.99 -0.44 -7.03
C ARG A 339 19.10 0.10 -7.93
N ALA A 340 18.97 -0.04 -9.24
CA ALA A 340 19.95 0.46 -10.20
C ALA A 340 19.95 1.99 -10.26
N LEU A 341 18.77 2.61 -10.21
CA LEU A 341 18.60 4.06 -10.11
C LEU A 341 19.23 4.61 -8.82
N GLY A 342 18.99 3.96 -7.68
CA GLY A 342 19.60 4.33 -6.40
C GLY A 342 21.11 4.30 -6.33
N ARG A 343 21.73 3.47 -7.17
CA ARG A 343 23.18 3.33 -7.21
C ARG A 343 23.80 4.09 -8.38
N ASN A 344 23.01 4.92 -9.08
CA ASN A 344 23.41 5.60 -10.31
C ASN A 344 24.14 4.67 -11.30
N LYS A 345 23.62 3.44 -11.46
CA LYS A 345 24.23 2.49 -12.40
C LYS A 345 24.05 3.01 -13.83
N PRO A 346 25.08 2.89 -14.70
CA PRO A 346 25.01 3.38 -16.07
C PRO A 346 23.95 2.65 -16.92
N HIS A 347 23.61 1.40 -16.55
CA HIS A 347 22.54 0.65 -17.20
C HIS A 347 21.48 0.22 -16.18
N THR A 348 20.24 0.63 -16.42
CA THR A 348 19.05 0.22 -15.65
C THR A 348 18.22 -0.78 -16.46
N PRO A 349 17.89 -1.98 -15.93
CA PRO A 349 17.33 -3.10 -16.71
C PRO A 349 15.82 -2.97 -16.99
N PHE A 350 15.37 -1.85 -17.56
CA PHE A 350 13.94 -1.62 -17.83
C PHE A 350 13.31 -2.65 -18.77
N ARG A 351 14.11 -3.34 -19.60
CA ARG A 351 13.64 -4.39 -20.51
C ARG A 351 13.30 -5.72 -19.84
N ALA A 352 13.61 -5.90 -18.55
CA ALA A 352 13.44 -7.17 -17.85
C ALA A 352 11.97 -7.62 -17.70
N SER A 353 11.01 -6.70 -17.75
CA SER A 353 9.57 -7.00 -17.72
C SER A 353 8.75 -5.98 -18.51
N LYS A 354 7.51 -6.33 -18.88
CA LYS A 354 6.61 -5.36 -19.52
C LYS A 354 6.20 -4.22 -18.60
N LEU A 355 6.07 -4.47 -17.30
CA LEU A 355 5.81 -3.44 -16.31
C LEU A 355 6.93 -2.39 -16.29
N THR A 356 8.19 -2.82 -16.16
CA THR A 356 9.34 -1.91 -16.15
C THR A 356 9.55 -1.21 -17.49
N GLN A 357 9.20 -1.84 -18.62
CA GLN A 357 9.21 -1.16 -19.92
C GLN A 357 8.20 -0.01 -19.94
N VAL A 358 6.96 -0.26 -19.53
CA VAL A 358 5.89 0.76 -19.50
C VAL A 358 6.21 1.91 -18.54
N LEU A 359 6.85 1.61 -17.40
CA LEU A 359 7.19 2.60 -16.38
C LEU A 359 8.50 3.33 -16.61
N ARG A 360 9.23 3.01 -17.68
CA ARG A 360 10.57 3.55 -17.93
C ARG A 360 10.60 5.07 -17.90
N ASP A 361 9.72 5.71 -18.67
CA ASP A 361 9.69 7.17 -18.81
C ASP A 361 9.47 7.87 -17.46
N SER A 362 8.71 7.24 -16.56
CA SER A 362 8.42 7.75 -15.22
C SER A 362 9.64 7.78 -14.29
N PHE A 363 10.66 6.95 -14.55
CA PHE A 363 11.85 6.85 -13.72
C PHE A 363 13.06 7.60 -14.28
N ILE A 364 13.19 7.70 -15.61
CA ILE A 364 14.35 8.33 -16.27
C ILE A 364 14.12 9.82 -16.54
N GLY A 365 12.86 10.27 -16.67
CA GLY A 365 12.56 11.66 -17.01
C GLY A 365 13.23 12.68 -16.08
N GLU A 366 13.76 13.76 -16.66
CA GLU A 366 14.38 14.87 -15.90
C GLU A 366 13.37 15.52 -14.94
N ASN A 367 12.14 15.73 -15.42
CA ASN A 367 11.02 16.20 -14.61
C ASN A 367 10.06 15.03 -14.27
N SER A 368 10.56 14.03 -13.56
CA SER A 368 9.75 12.90 -13.11
C SER A 368 9.74 12.73 -11.59
N ARG A 369 8.54 12.53 -11.04
CA ARG A 369 8.32 12.29 -9.60
C ARG A 369 7.54 11.00 -9.40
N THR A 370 7.93 10.23 -8.39
CA THR A 370 7.37 8.92 -8.12
C THR A 370 6.97 8.78 -6.66
N CYS A 371 5.81 8.20 -6.38
CA CYS A 371 5.37 7.79 -5.06
C CYS A 371 5.10 6.28 -5.01
N MET A 372 5.57 5.63 -3.96
CA MET A 372 5.31 4.23 -3.66
C MET A 372 4.48 4.13 -2.39
N ILE A 373 3.29 3.53 -2.47
CA ILE A 373 2.44 3.24 -1.32
C ILE A 373 2.55 1.75 -1.00
N ALA A 374 3.35 1.42 0.01
CA ALA A 374 3.49 0.06 0.52
C ALA A 374 2.35 -0.26 1.51
N THR A 375 1.44 -1.12 1.10
CA THR A 375 0.30 -1.57 1.91
C THR A 375 0.68 -2.83 2.70
N ILE A 376 0.36 -2.87 3.99
CA ILE A 376 0.68 -3.98 4.90
C ILE A 376 -0.56 -4.49 5.63
N SER A 377 -0.61 -5.81 5.81
CA SER A 377 -1.59 -6.48 6.67
C SER A 377 -1.03 -6.54 8.10
N PRO A 378 -1.83 -6.23 9.14
CA PRO A 378 -1.36 -6.18 10.53
C PRO A 378 -1.22 -7.56 11.20
N GLY A 379 -1.89 -8.59 10.66
CA GLY A 379 -1.94 -9.92 11.27
C GLY A 379 -0.59 -10.64 11.35
N MET A 380 -0.37 -11.37 12.43
CA MET A 380 0.84 -12.17 12.68
C MET A 380 1.09 -13.19 11.55
N ALA A 381 0.04 -13.77 10.97
CA ALA A 381 0.17 -14.68 9.84
C ALA A 381 0.80 -14.02 8.58
N SER A 382 0.70 -12.70 8.45
CA SER A 382 1.24 -11.92 7.34
C SER A 382 2.61 -11.30 7.62
N PHE A 383 3.20 -11.59 8.78
CA PHE A 383 4.44 -10.99 9.29
C PHE A 383 5.61 -10.99 8.30
N ILE A 384 5.84 -12.11 7.62
CA ILE A 384 6.94 -12.30 6.66
C ILE A 384 6.89 -11.31 5.48
N CYS A 385 5.69 -10.92 5.05
CA CYS A 385 5.51 -10.00 3.93
C CYS A 385 5.88 -8.57 4.31
N VAL A 386 5.61 -8.17 5.55
CA VAL A 386 5.94 -6.84 6.10
C VAL A 386 7.45 -6.62 6.13
N LEU A 387 8.22 -7.60 6.61
CA LEU A 387 9.69 -7.50 6.64
C LEU A 387 10.30 -7.34 5.23
N ARG A 388 9.75 -8.01 4.22
CA ARG A 388 10.24 -7.92 2.83
C ARG A 388 9.97 -6.58 2.17
N LEU A 389 8.83 -5.96 2.50
CA LEU A 389 8.49 -4.60 2.10
C LEU A 389 9.52 -3.61 2.64
N SER A 390 9.89 -3.74 3.92
CA SER A 390 10.91 -2.92 4.57
C SER A 390 12.29 -2.98 3.91
N PHE A 391 12.80 -4.18 3.59
CA PHE A 391 14.09 -4.32 2.89
C PHE A 391 14.12 -3.68 1.49
N SER A 392 12.95 -3.56 0.87
CA SER A 392 12.82 -2.91 -0.43
C SER A 392 12.76 -1.39 -0.26
N SER A 393 11.99 -0.90 0.73
CA SER A 393 11.86 0.52 1.05
C SER A 393 13.13 1.18 1.58
N LYS A 394 13.87 0.56 2.51
CA LYS A 394 15.17 1.09 3.00
C LYS A 394 16.17 1.36 1.87
N ARG A 395 16.01 0.69 0.73
CA ARG A 395 16.86 0.89 -0.44
C ARG A 395 16.31 1.95 -1.41
N LEU A 396 15.02 2.28 -1.34
CA LEU A 396 14.42 3.40 -2.06
C LEU A 396 14.76 4.76 -1.44
N HIS A 397 14.86 4.84 -0.11
CA HIS A 397 15.36 6.05 0.57
C HIS A 397 16.83 6.36 0.24
N ASN A 398 17.61 5.39 -0.25
CA ASN A 398 18.98 5.64 -0.72
C ASN A 398 19.02 6.11 -2.19
N ILE A 399 17.87 6.39 -2.81
CA ILE A 399 17.76 6.89 -4.21
C ILE A 399 17.56 8.41 -4.25
N THR A 400 16.94 8.97 -3.20
CA THR A 400 16.94 10.40 -2.89
C THR A 400 18.28 10.81 -2.35
#